data_AF-A0A660TEA6-F1
#
_entry.id   AF-A0A660TEA6-F1
#
_cell.length_a   1.000
_cell.length_b   1.000
_cell.length_c   1.000
_cell.angle_alpha   90.00
_cell.angle_beta   90.00
_cell.angle_gamma   90.00
#
_symmetry.space_group_name_H-M   'P 1'
#
loop_
_entity.id
_entity.type
_entity.pdbx_description
1 polymer ?
#
loop_
_entity_poly.entity_id
_entity_poly.type
_entity_poly.pdbx_seq_one_letter_code
_entity_poly.pdbx_strand_id
1 'polypeptide(L)' 'MEIKINEEKINFELENEKTIGEIISVIRNWIYGSGFIITSVFLDNREIKIDEQSGWQDIPVADIKTLNIKINHVTEL' A
#
# COMPACT_ATOMS: atom_id res chain seq x y z
N MET A 1 -5.24 -9.76 -6.80
CA MET A 1 -4.60 -9.28 -5.56
C MET A 1 -5.67 -9.03 -4.51
N GLU A 2 -5.37 -9.26 -3.24
CA GLU A 2 -6.17 -8.84 -2.08
C GLU A 2 -5.45 -7.69 -1.37
N ILE A 3 -6.16 -6.60 -1.07
CA ILE A 3 -5.61 -5.44 -0.38
C ILE A 3 -6.25 -5.31 1.00
N LYS A 4 -5.44 -5.10 2.04
CA LYS A 4 -5.89 -4.86 3.41
C LYS A 4 -5.26 -3.60 3.97
N ILE A 5 -6.03 -2.87 4.77
CA ILE A 5 -5.56 -1.76 5.58
C ILE A 5 -5.85 -2.09 7.03
N ASN A 6 -4.83 -2.06 7.89
CA ASN A 6 -4.95 -2.43 9.30
C ASN A 6 -5.66 -3.79 9.51
N GLU A 7 -5.28 -4.79 8.70
CA GLU A 7 -5.85 -6.15 8.68
C GLU A 7 -7.30 -6.26 8.15
N GLU A 8 -7.96 -5.14 7.88
CA GLU A 8 -9.29 -5.11 7.27
C GLU A 8 -9.18 -5.14 5.73
N LYS A 9 -9.89 -6.09 5.11
CA LYS A 9 -9.96 -6.18 3.65
C LYS A 9 -10.76 -5.01 3.10
N ILE A 10 -10.18 -4.31 2.12
CA ILE A 10 -10.86 -3.23 1.41
C ILE A 10 -11.31 -3.71 0.03
N ASN A 11 -12.43 -3.18 -0.45
CA ASN A 11 -12.84 -3.36 -1.84
C ASN A 11 -12.18 -2.28 -2.69
N PHE A 12 -10.95 -2.56 -3.13
CA PHE A 12 -10.18 -1.69 -4.01
C PHE A 12 -10.16 -2.32 -5.40
N GLU A 13 -10.69 -1.59 -6.38
CA GLU A 13 -10.63 -1.98 -7.78
C GLU A 13 -9.43 -1.31 -8.43
N LEU A 14 -8.63 -2.10 -9.16
CA LEU A 14 -7.55 -1.56 -9.98
C LEU A 14 -8.19 -0.92 -11.21
N GLU A 15 -7.90 0.36 -11.44
CA GLU A 15 -8.37 1.07 -12.62
C GLU A 15 -7.33 0.98 -13.73
N ASN A 16 -6.14 1.49 -13.47
CA ASN A 16 -5.04 1.57 -14.44
C ASN A 16 -3.68 1.21 -13.83
N GLU A 17 -3.63 0.90 -12.54
CA GLU A 17 -2.42 0.57 -11.81
C GLU A 17 -1.85 -0.78 -12.29
N LYS A 18 -0.61 -0.74 -12.73
CA LYS A 18 0.18 -1.86 -13.23
C LYS A 18 1.26 -2.28 -12.25
N THR A 19 1.73 -1.36 -11.42
CA THR A 19 2.78 -1.64 -10.43
C THR A 19 2.34 -1.36 -8.99
N ILE A 20 3.05 -1.97 -8.04
CA ILE A 20 2.85 -1.73 -6.61
C ILE A 20 3.10 -0.26 -6.24
N GLY A 21 4.06 0.40 -6.91
CA GLY A 21 4.31 1.83 -6.76
C GLY A 21 3.09 2.69 -7.03
N GLU A 22 2.37 2.39 -8.12
CA GLU A 22 1.15 3.10 -8.52
C GLU A 22 0.03 2.88 -7.50
N ILE A 23 -0.23 1.63 -7.08
CA ILE A 23 -1.24 1.32 -6.06
C ILE A 23 -0.95 2.07 -4.75
N ILE A 24 0.29 2.01 -4.26
CA ILE A 24 0.66 2.66 -2.99
C ILE A 24 0.51 4.17 -3.08
N SER A 25 0.82 4.77 -4.24
CA SER A 25 0.62 6.21 -4.48
C SER A 25 -0.86 6.59 -4.39
N VAL A 26 -1.75 5.82 -5.02
CA VAL A 26 -3.21 6.05 -4.99
C VAL A 26 -3.75 5.90 -3.57
N ILE A 27 -3.40 4.82 -2.87
CA ILE A 27 -3.84 4.59 -1.48
C ILE A 27 -3.32 5.69 -0.55
N ARG A 28 -2.04 6.09 -0.70
CA ARG A 28 -1.46 7.19 0.09
C ARG A 28 -2.26 8.48 -0.10
N ASN A 29 -2.60 8.84 -1.33
CA ASN A 29 -3.40 10.03 -1.61
C ASN A 29 -4.81 9.93 -1.02
N TRP A 30 -5.42 8.75 -1.08
CA TRP A 30 -6.75 8.49 -0.53
C TRP A 30 -6.79 8.67 1.00
N ILE A 31 -5.83 8.09 1.72
CA ILE A 31 -5.82 8.15 3.19
C ILE A 31 -5.33 9.50 3.73
N TYR A 32 -4.50 10.22 2.96
CA TYR A 32 -3.92 11.50 3.38
C TYR A 32 -5.00 12.56 3.62
N GLY A 33 -6.06 12.58 2.78
CA GLY A 33 -7.20 13.48 2.96
C GLY A 33 -7.96 13.25 4.28
N SER A 34 -7.79 12.09 4.90
CA SER A 34 -8.40 11.69 6.17
C SER A 34 -7.46 11.82 7.37
N GLY A 35 -6.27 12.39 7.19
CA GLY A 35 -5.29 12.60 8.27
C GLY A 35 -4.46 11.38 8.64
N PHE A 36 -4.43 10.34 7.80
CA PHE A 36 -3.63 9.13 8.03
C PHE A 36 -2.38 9.12 7.15
N ILE A 37 -1.37 8.39 7.61
CA ILE A 37 -0.18 8.05 6.82
C ILE A 37 0.07 6.54 6.82
N ILE A 38 0.81 6.07 5.81
CA ILE A 38 1.28 4.69 5.76
C ILE A 38 2.51 4.55 6.67
N THR A 39 2.49 3.58 7.58
CA THR A 39 3.59 3.28 8.50
C THR A 39 4.37 2.02 8.11
N SER A 40 3.69 1.00 7.59
CA SER A 40 4.31 -0.22 7.06
C SER A 40 3.54 -0.74 5.87
N VAL A 41 4.24 -1.42 4.95
CA VAL A 41 3.64 -2.12 3.82
C VAL A 41 4.25 -3.51 3.70
N PHE A 42 3.40 -4.51 3.46
CA PHE A 42 3.79 -5.89 3.27
C PHE A 42 3.26 -6.40 1.93
N LEU A 43 4.14 -6.97 1.11
CA LEU A 43 3.83 -7.68 -0.12
C LEU A 43 3.98 -9.18 0.15
N ASP A 44 2.92 -9.97 0.03
CA ASP A 44 2.95 -11.41 0.31
C ASP A 44 3.60 -11.77 1.65
N ASN A 45 3.25 -11.00 2.70
CA ASN A 45 3.81 -11.07 4.07
C ASN A 45 5.29 -10.64 4.22
N ARG A 46 5.93 -10.12 3.18
CA ARG A 46 7.26 -9.52 3.26
C ARG A 46 7.14 -8.02 3.40
N GLU A 47 7.68 -7.46 4.49
CA GLU A 47 7.74 -6.01 4.68
C GLU A 47 8.64 -5.36 3.63
N ILE A 48 8.17 -4.27 3.05
CA ILE A 48 8.94 -3.39 2.17
C ILE A 48 9.18 -2.05 2.87
N LYS A 49 10.34 -1.48 2.62
CA LYS A 49 10.67 -0.14 3.11
C LYS A 49 10.27 0.88 2.06
N ILE A 50 9.16 1.57 2.32
CA ILE A 50 8.57 2.54 1.39
C ILE A 50 9.43 3.78 1.16
N ASP A 51 10.31 4.12 2.10
CA ASP A 51 11.21 5.28 2.00
C ASP A 51 12.52 4.97 1.29
N GLU A 52 12.80 3.70 1.00
CA GLU A 52 13.99 3.27 0.29
C GLU A 52 13.64 2.90 -1.17
N GLN A 53 14.39 3.42 -2.13
CA GLN A 53 14.37 2.89 -3.51
C GLN A 53 15.00 1.50 -3.53
N SER A 54 14.16 0.47 -3.38
CA SER A 54 14.57 -0.93 -3.39
C SER A 54 13.90 -1.75 -4.50
N GLY A 55 13.37 -1.06 -5.53
CA GLY A 55 12.78 -1.68 -6.73
C GLY A 55 11.38 -2.26 -6.54
N TRP A 56 10.81 -2.13 -5.34
CA TRP A 56 9.43 -2.58 -5.09
C TRP A 56 8.40 -1.79 -5.89
N GLN A 57 8.73 -0.56 -6.26
CA GLN A 57 7.87 0.35 -7.01
C GLN A 57 7.50 -0.20 -8.39
N ASP A 58 8.40 -0.98 -8.99
CA ASP A 58 8.27 -1.51 -10.35
C ASP A 58 7.69 -2.92 -10.38
N ILE A 59 7.44 -3.54 -9.22
CA ILE A 59 6.87 -4.88 -9.14
C ILE A 59 5.47 -4.85 -9.78
N PRO A 60 5.19 -5.71 -10.78
CA PRO A 60 3.87 -5.83 -11.37
C PRO A 60 2.81 -6.27 -10.35
N VAL A 61 1.63 -5.68 -10.42
CA VAL A 61 0.50 -6.04 -9.54
C VAL A 61 0.05 -7.49 -9.72
N ALA A 62 0.29 -8.07 -10.90
CA ALA A 62 -0.03 -9.46 -11.20
C ALA A 62 0.83 -10.46 -10.41
N ASP A 63 2.01 -10.04 -9.96
CA ASP A 63 2.98 -10.92 -9.27
C ASP A 63 2.74 -11.00 -7.76
N ILE A 64 1.92 -10.10 -7.21
CA ILE A 64 1.63 -10.02 -5.77
C ILE A 64 0.21 -10.53 -5.48
N LYS A 65 0.09 -11.43 -4.51
CA LYS A 65 -1.21 -11.98 -4.10
C LYS A 65 -1.86 -11.11 -3.04
N THR A 66 -1.11 -10.65 -2.05
CA THR A 66 -1.60 -9.83 -0.94
C THR A 66 -0.78 -8.56 -0.73
N LEU A 67 -1.47 -7.45 -0.55
CA LEU A 67 -0.91 -6.16 -0.15
C LEU A 67 -1.54 -5.77 1.19
N ASN A 68 -0.75 -5.81 2.26
CA ASN A 68 -1.20 -5.35 3.57
C ASN A 68 -0.53 -4.02 3.90
N ILE A 69 -1.32 -3.04 4.30
CA ILE A 69 -0.87 -1.69 4.60
C ILE A 69 -1.25 -1.39 6.04
N LYS A 70 -0.30 -0.87 6.82
CA LYS A 70 -0.58 -0.30 8.13
C LYS A 70 -0.61 1.20 8.03
N ILE A 71 -1.62 1.81 8.66
CA ILE A 71 -1.79 3.25 8.70
C ILE A 71 -2.03 3.71 10.14
N ASN A 72 -1.51 4.90 10.46
CA ASN A 72 -1.77 5.59 11.73
C ASN A 72 -2.20 7.03 11.46
N HIS A 73 -2.91 7.64 12.41
CA HIS A 73 -3.24 9.06 12.31
C HIS A 73 -1.98 9.90 12.45
N VAL A 74 -1.87 11.00 11.70
CA VAL A 74 -0.64 11.82 11.64
C VAL A 74 -0.26 12.41 13.00
N THR A 75 -1.22 12.53 13.92
CA THR A 75 -1.01 13.05 15.28
C THR A 75 -0.47 12.01 16.27
N GLU A 76 -0.37 10.74 15.86
CA GLU A 76 0.06 9.61 16.69
C GLU A 76 1.50 9.17 16.40
N LEU A 77 2.26 10.00 15.68
CA LEU A 77 3.65 9.76 15.28
C LEU A 77 4.65 10.53 16.15
#